data_AF-A0ABD5DFG5-F1
#
_entry.id   AF-A0ABD5DFG5-F1
#
_cell.length_a   1.000
_cell.length_b   1.000
_cell.length_c   1.000
_cell.angle_alpha   90.00
_cell.angle_beta   90.00
_cell.angle_gamma   90.00
#
_symmetry.space_group_name_H-M   'P 1'
#
loop_
_entity.id
_entity.type
_entity.pdbx_description
1 polymer ?
#
loop_
_entity_poly.entity_id
_entity_poly.type
_entity_poly.pdbx_seq_one_letter_code
_entity_poly.pdbx_strand_id
1 'polypeptide(L)'
;NYRSSGRILKAANILIANNPHVFEKRLFSELGYGAELKVLSANNEDHEAERVAGELIAHHFINKTNYKDYAILYRGNHQSRVFEKMLMQNR
;
A
#
# COMPACT_ATOMS: atom_id res chain seq x y z
N ASN A 1 -5.28 12.70 -13.24
CA ASN A 1 -5.46 11.40 -12.53
C ASN A 1 -6.55 11.65 -11.51
N TYR A 2 -7.67 10.93 -11.61
CA TYR A 2 -8.85 11.14 -10.76
C TYR A 2 -8.98 10.09 -9.63
N ARG A 3 -8.00 9.18 -9.50
CA ARG A 3 -8.03 8.07 -8.53
C ARG A 3 -7.19 8.36 -7.30
N SER A 4 -6.01 8.92 -7.49
CA SER A 4 -4.96 8.98 -6.46
C SER A 4 -4.77 10.40 -5.94
N SER A 5 -4.50 10.53 -4.65
CA SER A 5 -4.14 11.81 -4.02
C SER A 5 -2.83 12.37 -4.59
N GLY A 6 -2.60 13.67 -4.36
CA GLY A 6 -1.39 14.35 -4.80
C GLY A 6 -0.11 13.68 -4.30
N ARG A 7 -0.05 13.19 -3.05
CA ARG A 7 1.15 12.56 -2.47
C ARG A 7 1.48 11.22 -3.16
N ILE A 8 0.48 10.36 -3.38
CA ILE A 8 0.68 9.09 -4.10
C ILE A 8 1.20 9.36 -5.51
N LEU A 9 0.58 10.33 -6.21
CA LEU A 9 0.97 10.64 -7.58
C LEU A 9 2.36 11.27 -7.68
N LYS A 10 2.74 12.09 -6.71
CA LYS A 10 4.10 12.64 -6.60
C LYS A 10 5.14 11.53 -6.48
N ALA A 11 4.93 10.57 -5.57
CA ALA A 11 5.83 9.44 -5.39
C ALA A 11 5.93 8.60 -6.68
N ALA A 12 4.80 8.31 -7.32
CA ALA A 12 4.77 7.56 -8.58
C ALA A 12 5.52 8.27 -9.72
N ASN A 13 5.33 9.59 -9.89
CA ASN A 13 6.04 10.38 -10.91
C ASN A 13 7.56 10.41 -10.65
N ILE A 14 8.00 10.51 -9.38
CA ILE A 14 9.43 10.47 -9.04
C ILE A 14 10.02 9.10 -9.35
N LEU A 15 9.33 8.03 -8.97
CA LEU A 15 9.81 6.66 -9.21
C LEU A 15 9.97 6.37 -10.71
N ILE A 16 8.94 6.66 -11.52
CA ILE A 16 8.96 6.35 -12.96
C ILE A 16 9.98 7.19 -13.72
N ALA A 17 10.33 8.39 -13.25
CA ALA A 17 11.31 9.27 -13.88
C ALA A 17 12.74 8.66 -13.93
N ASN A 18 13.03 7.63 -13.12
CA ASN A 18 14.33 6.95 -13.14
C ASN A 18 14.49 5.97 -14.31
N ASN A 19 13.41 5.63 -15.02
CA ASN A 19 13.48 4.76 -16.19
C ASN A 19 13.82 5.56 -17.46
N PRO A 20 14.43 4.94 -18.48
CA PRO A 20 14.58 5.57 -19.79
C PRO A 20 13.22 5.90 -20.40
N HIS A 21 13.06 7.11 -20.92
CA HIS A 21 11.82 7.59 -21.52
C HIS A 21 12.01 7.96 -22.98
N VAL A 22 11.09 7.51 -23.83
CA VAL A 22 10.95 8.04 -25.20
C VAL A 22 10.21 9.39 -25.16
N PHE A 23 9.31 9.57 -24.19
CA PHE A 23 8.54 10.79 -24.00
C PHE A 23 8.45 11.17 -22.53
N GLU A 24 8.66 12.43 -22.22
CA GLU A 24 8.41 12.94 -20.87
C GLU A 24 6.91 13.10 -20.63
N LYS A 25 6.44 12.52 -19.52
CA LYS A 25 5.05 12.66 -19.08
C LYS A 25 5.00 12.81 -17.58
N ARG A 26 4.21 13.78 -17.12
CA ARG A 26 3.89 13.97 -15.71
C ARG A 26 2.38 13.95 -15.52
N LEU A 27 1.92 13.19 -14.53
CA LEU A 27 0.51 13.16 -14.14
C LEU A 27 0.27 14.14 -13.00
N PHE A 28 -0.88 14.81 -13.02
CA PHE A 28 -1.39 15.64 -11.93
C PHE A 28 -2.74 15.11 -11.40
N SER A 29 -3.09 15.49 -10.17
CA SER A 29 -4.36 15.13 -9.51
C SER A 29 -5.02 16.41 -9.00
N GLU A 30 -6.33 16.47 -9.15
CA GLU A 30 -7.17 17.54 -8.58
C GLU A 30 -7.67 17.18 -7.17
N LEU A 31 -7.42 15.94 -6.73
CA LEU A 31 -7.69 15.55 -5.34
C LEU A 31 -6.69 16.23 -4.40
N GLY A 32 -7.09 16.37 -3.13
CA GLY A 32 -6.20 16.87 -2.08
C GLY A 32 -4.90 16.06 -1.95
N TYR A 33 -3.91 16.63 -1.25
CA TYR A 33 -2.59 16.00 -1.15
C TYR A 33 -2.61 14.63 -0.46
N GLY A 34 -3.56 14.42 0.47
CA GLY A 34 -3.83 13.13 1.11
C GLY A 34 -2.98 12.86 2.36
N ALA A 35 -3.08 11.63 2.88
CA ALA A 35 -2.30 11.16 4.04
C ALA A 35 -0.84 10.85 3.67
N GLU A 36 0.03 10.76 4.68
CA GLU A 36 1.43 10.37 4.50
C GLU A 36 1.59 8.90 4.13
N LEU A 37 2.59 8.61 3.30
CA LEU A 37 2.95 7.24 2.96
C LEU A 37 3.74 6.66 4.14
N LYS A 38 3.29 5.52 4.66
CA LYS A 38 3.98 4.80 5.72
C LYS A 38 4.95 3.78 5.12
N VAL A 39 6.12 3.65 5.73
CA VAL A 39 7.08 2.58 5.45
C VAL A 39 7.27 1.81 6.74
N LEU A 40 7.04 0.51 6.69
CA LEU A 40 7.20 -0.38 7.84
C LEU A 40 8.43 -1.25 7.61
N SER A 41 9.30 -1.28 8.61
CA SER A 41 10.41 -2.22 8.66
C SER A 41 10.03 -3.39 9.56
N ALA A 42 10.28 -4.60 9.08
CA ALA A 42 10.10 -5.82 9.83
C ALA A 42 11.40 -6.63 9.84
N ASN A 43 11.54 -7.49 10.84
CA ASN A 43 12.76 -8.30 11.03
C ASN A 43 12.78 -9.53 10.11
N ASN A 44 11.61 -10.03 9.74
CA ASN A 44 11.39 -11.18 8.86
C ASN A 44 9.95 -11.13 8.30
N GLU A 45 9.61 -12.10 7.45
CA GLU A 45 8.30 -12.17 6.77
C GLU A 45 7.12 -12.39 7.74
N ASP A 46 7.29 -13.19 8.79
CA ASP A 46 6.23 -13.41 9.79
C ASP A 46 5.93 -12.10 10.55
N HIS A 47 6.97 -11.36 10.95
CA HIS A 47 6.83 -10.07 11.62
C HIS A 47 6.23 -9.01 10.69
N GLU A 48 6.55 -9.03 9.39
CA GLU A 48 5.90 -8.15 8.41
C GLU A 48 4.40 -8.44 8.33
N ALA A 49 4.02 -9.70 8.19
CA ALA A 49 2.64 -10.12 8.08
C ALA A 49 1.83 -9.79 9.34
N GLU A 50 2.39 -10.00 10.52
CA GLU A 50 1.78 -9.63 11.80
C GLU A 50 1.52 -8.11 11.87
N ARG A 51 2.53 -7.29 11.55
CA ARG A 51 2.39 -5.83 11.57
C ARG A 51 1.36 -5.33 10.59
N VAL A 52 1.37 -5.85 9.35
CA VAL A 52 0.42 -5.44 8.31
C VAL A 52 -1.01 -5.85 8.68
N ALA A 53 -1.23 -7.08 9.15
CA ALA A 53 -2.54 -7.53 9.60
C ALA A 53 -3.05 -6.70 10.79
N GLY A 54 -2.18 -6.44 11.76
CA GLY A 54 -2.49 -5.60 12.93
C GLY A 54 -2.86 -4.16 12.55
N GLU A 55 -2.09 -3.50 11.68
CA GLU A 55 -2.41 -2.15 11.22
C GLU A 55 -3.72 -2.09 10.41
N LEU A 56 -3.98 -3.11 9.59
CA LEU A 56 -5.23 -3.22 8.83
C LEU A 56 -6.43 -3.34 9.76
N ILE A 57 -6.38 -4.27 10.73
CA ILE A 57 -7.46 -4.48 11.70
C ILE A 57 -7.69 -3.24 12.55
N ALA A 58 -6.61 -2.62 13.05
CA ALA A 58 -6.70 -1.38 13.81
C ALA A 58 -7.33 -0.24 12.98
N HIS A 59 -6.89 -0.06 11.73
CA HIS A 59 -7.44 0.95 10.83
C HIS A 59 -8.92 0.66 10.51
N HIS A 60 -9.29 -0.60 10.28
CA HIS A 60 -10.67 -1.02 10.05
C HIS A 60 -11.55 -0.68 11.25
N PHE A 61 -11.10 -1.01 12.46
CA PHE A 61 -11.84 -0.76 13.70
C PHE A 61 -12.01 0.73 13.99
N ILE A 62 -10.91 1.51 13.92
CA ILE A 62 -10.92 2.95 14.24
C ILE A 62 -11.77 3.73 13.23
N ASN A 63 -11.61 3.44 11.93
CA ASN A 63 -12.24 4.21 10.85
C ASN A 63 -13.55 3.61 10.34
N LYS A 64 -13.99 2.47 10.87
CA LYS A 64 -15.21 1.75 10.47
C LYS A 64 -15.31 1.52 8.95
N THR A 65 -14.19 1.23 8.31
CA THR A 65 -14.13 0.95 6.85
C THR A 65 -14.57 -0.48 6.54
N ASN A 66 -14.58 -0.92 5.28
CA ASN A 66 -14.88 -2.31 4.93
C ASN A 66 -13.59 -3.07 4.57
N TYR A 67 -13.55 -4.38 4.83
CA TYR A 67 -12.40 -5.21 4.43
C TYR A 67 -12.13 -5.20 2.91
N LYS A 68 -13.16 -5.02 2.08
CA LYS A 68 -13.02 -4.89 0.62
C LYS A 68 -12.28 -3.62 0.16
N ASP A 69 -12.10 -2.65 1.05
CA ASP A 69 -11.42 -1.39 0.74
C ASP A 69 -9.89 -1.53 0.83
N TYR A 70 -9.40 -2.71 1.26
CA TYR A 70 -7.98 -3.01 1.42
C TYR A 70 -7.50 -4.01 0.35
N ALA A 71 -6.23 -3.86 -0.04
CA ALA A 71 -5.54 -4.80 -0.90
C ALA A 71 -4.09 -4.97 -0.43
N ILE A 72 -3.60 -6.21 -0.44
CA ILE A 72 -2.19 -6.55 -0.21
C ILE A 72 -1.61 -6.95 -1.56
N LEU A 73 -0.56 -6.24 -1.99
CA LEU A 73 0.13 -6.50 -3.25
C LEU A 73 1.54 -7.02 -2.94
N TYR A 74 1.90 -8.15 -3.54
CA TYR A 74 3.19 -8.80 -3.38
C TYR A 74 3.81 -9.11 -4.75
N ARG A 75 5.13 -9.36 -4.78
CA ARG A 75 5.88 -9.56 -6.03
C ARG A 75 5.78 -10.98 -6.55
N GLY A 76 5.80 -11.97 -5.66
CA GLY A 76 5.68 -13.39 -6.01
C GLY A 76 4.62 -14.10 -5.18
N ASN A 77 3.91 -15.05 -5.79
CA ASN A 77 2.78 -15.74 -5.16
C ASN A 77 3.15 -16.48 -3.87
N HIS A 78 4.40 -16.94 -3.72
CA HIS A 78 4.85 -17.61 -2.49
C HIS A 78 4.76 -16.70 -1.26
N GLN A 79 4.83 -15.38 -1.43
CA GLN A 79 4.71 -14.41 -0.34
C GLN A 79 3.28 -14.33 0.21
N SER A 80 2.25 -14.81 -0.50
CA SER A 80 0.86 -14.72 -0.02
C SER A 80 0.62 -15.57 1.22
N ARG A 81 1.31 -16.71 1.33
CA ARG A 81 1.07 -17.74 2.35
C ARG A 81 1.17 -17.21 3.78
N VAL A 82 2.16 -16.35 4.06
CA VAL A 82 2.35 -15.80 5.41
C VAL A 82 1.25 -14.82 5.78
N PHE A 83 0.81 -13.97 4.83
CA PHE A 83 -0.30 -13.05 5.03
C PHE A 83 -1.64 -13.79 5.19
N GLU A 84 -1.90 -14.80 4.36
CA GLU A 84 -3.12 -15.62 4.47
C GLU A 84 -3.22 -16.30 5.85
N LYS A 85 -2.11 -16.90 6.31
CA LYS A 85 -2.04 -17.51 7.64
C LYS A 85 -2.34 -16.50 8.75
N MET A 86 -1.71 -15.32 8.72
CA MET A 86 -1.93 -14.27 9.73
C MET A 86 -3.37 -13.73 9.70
N LEU A 87 -3.94 -13.50 8.52
CA LEU A 87 -5.32 -13.01 8.39
C LEU A 87 -6.35 -14.05 8.84
N MET A 88 -6.11 -15.35 8.60
CA MET A 88 -6.98 -16.42 9.09
C MET A 88 -6.94 -16.57 10.62
N GLN A 89 -5.78 -16.34 11.24
CA GLN A 89 -5.64 -16.42 12.70
C GLN A 89 -6.31 -15.25 13.43
N ASN A 90 -6.37 -14.08 12.79
CA ASN A 90 -6.96 -12.85 13.35
C ASN A 90 -8.41 -12.61 12.89
N ARG A 91 -9.14 -13.68 12.60
CA ARG A 91 -10.55 -13.61 12.17
C ARG A 91 -11.51 -13.33 13.33
#